data_AF-A0AAU3DF89-F1
#
_entry.id   AF-A0AAU3DF89-F1
#
_cell.length_a   1.000
_cell.length_b   1.000
_cell.length_c   1.000
_cell.angle_alpha   90.00
_cell.angle_beta   90.00
_cell.angle_gamma   90.00
#
_symmetry.space_group_name_H-M   'P 1'
#
loop_
_entity.id
_entity.type
_entity.pdbx_description
1 polymer ?
#
loop_
_entity_poly.entity_id
_entity_poly.type
_entity_poly.pdbx_seq_one_letter_code
_entity_poly.pdbx_strand_id
1 'polypeptide(L)' 'MSAPADPEPCRTCQEFDLEEAVARTERDGSRETDCRVLRQRHVAAEHGEPWR' A
#
# COMPACT_ATOMS: atom_id res chain seq x y z
N MET A 1 -5.12 -26.26 -18.82
CA MET A 1 -5.09 -24.87 -19.33
C MET A 1 -4.85 -23.98 -18.12
N SER A 2 -3.63 -23.49 -17.93
CA SER A 2 -3.31 -22.58 -16.83
C SER A 2 -3.78 -21.18 -17.22
N ALA A 3 -4.73 -20.61 -16.47
CA ALA A 3 -5.10 -19.22 -16.61
C ALA A 3 -3.86 -18.33 -16.42
N PRO A 4 -3.71 -17.21 -17.14
CA PRO A 4 -2.65 -16.26 -16.81
C PRO A 4 -2.86 -15.84 -15.36
N ALA A 5 -1.84 -16.08 -14.53
CA ALA A 5 -1.84 -15.56 -13.17
C ALA A 5 -1.93 -14.04 -13.30
N ASP A 6 -3.02 -13.46 -12.81
CA ASP A 6 -3.08 -12.03 -12.56
C ASP A 6 -1.81 -11.65 -11.79
N PRO A 7 -1.16 -10.53 -12.12
CA PRO A 7 0.02 -10.10 -11.39
C PRO A 7 -0.34 -10.05 -9.91
N GLU A 8 0.41 -10.80 -9.10
CA GLU A 8 0.17 -10.83 -7.65
C GLU A 8 0.19 -9.40 -7.12
N PRO A 9 -0.82 -8.99 -6.33
CA PRO A 9 -0.89 -7.63 -5.82
C PRO A 9 0.36 -7.34 -5.00
N CYS A 10 0.90 -6.12 -5.12
CA CYS A 10 2.13 -5.76 -4.43
C CYS A 10 1.98 -5.97 -2.91
N ARG A 11 2.81 -6.85 -2.35
CA ARG A 11 2.77 -7.21 -0.93
C ARG A 11 3.01 -5.99 -0.04
N THR A 12 3.99 -5.17 -0.38
CA THR A 12 4.35 -3.99 0.41
C THR A 12 3.25 -2.92 0.40
N CYS A 13 2.54 -2.74 -0.71
CA CYS A 13 1.35 -1.88 -0.74
C CYS A 13 0.28 -2.38 0.23
N GLN A 14 -0.02 -3.67 0.19
CA GLN A 14 -1.02 -4.29 1.07
C GLN A 14 -0.62 -4.20 2.55
N GLU A 15 0.67 -4.34 2.87
CA GLU A 15 1.17 -4.16 4.23
C GLU A 15 0.88 -2.74 4.74
N PHE A 16 1.15 -1.70 3.94
CA PHE A 16 0.80 -0.33 4.33
C PHE A 16 -0.70 -0.11 4.49
N ASP A 17 -1.53 -0.74 3.67
CA ASP A 17 -3.00 -0.65 3.79
C ASP A 17 -3.51 -1.29 5.08
N LEU A 18 -2.97 -2.47 5.44
CA LEU A 18 -3.31 -3.17 6.67
C LEU A 18 -2.87 -2.38 7.90
N GLU A 19 -1.64 -1.86 7.89
CA GLU A 19 -1.11 -1.04 8.98
C GLU A 19 -1.87 0.29 9.12
N GLU A 20 -2.27 0.93 8.01
CA GLU A 20 -3.16 2.11 8.03
C GLU A 20 -4.50 1.77 8.70
N ALA A 21 -5.09 0.62 8.36
CA ALA A 21 -6.35 0.18 8.97
C ALA A 21 -6.20 -0.08 10.47
N VAL A 22 -5.12 -0.73 10.91
CA VAL A 22 -4.81 -0.94 12.33
C VAL A 22 -4.65 0.41 13.04
N ALA A 23 -3.83 1.31 12.51
CA ALA A 23 -3.61 2.65 13.08
C ALA A 23 -4.92 3.44 13.21
N ARG A 24 -5.80 3.36 12.20
CA ARG A 24 -7.14 3.97 12.26
C ARG A 24 -7.97 3.40 13.40
N THR A 25 -7.96 2.07 13.60
CA THR A 25 -8.70 1.44 14.71
C THR A 25 -8.16 1.84 16.07
N GLU A 26 -6.84 2.03 16.19
CA GLU A 26 -6.17 2.50 17.40
C GLU A 26 -6.32 4.02 17.63
N ARG A 27 -6.86 4.75 16.63
CA ARG A 27 -6.90 6.23 16.56
C ARG A 27 -5.51 6.87 16.62
N ASP A 28 -4.50 6.18 16.11
CA ASP A 28 -3.16 6.72 15.92
C ASP A 28 -3.08 7.46 14.57
N GLY A 29 -3.42 8.76 14.60
CA GLY A 29 -3.41 9.59 13.40
C GLY A 29 -2.01 9.84 12.82
N SER A 30 -0.96 9.73 13.62
CA SER A 30 0.43 9.85 13.14
C SER A 30 0.76 8.64 12.28
N ARG A 31 0.56 7.44 12.83
CA ARG A 31 0.84 6.19 12.13
C ARG A 31 -0.04 6.02 10.88
N GLU A 32 -1.32 6.39 10.95
CA GLU A 32 -2.22 6.39 9.78
C GLU A 32 -1.64 7.25 8.63
N THR A 33 -1.12 8.43 8.94
CA THR A 33 -0.53 9.33 7.95
C THR A 33 0.80 8.79 7.42
N ASP A 34 1.64 8.24 8.30
CA ASP A 34 2.92 7.64 7.90
C ASP A 34 2.73 6.47 6.93
N CYS A 35 1.77 5.57 7.19
CA CYS A 35 1.43 4.47 6.29
C CYS A 35 1.06 4.97 4.88
N ARG A 36 0.27 6.05 4.77
CA ARG A 36 -0.08 6.65 3.48
C ARG A 36 1.12 7.21 2.75
N VAL A 37 1.98 7.95 3.44
CA VAL A 37 3.18 8.56 2.85
C VAL A 37 4.16 7.47 2.38
N LEU A 38 4.36 6.44 3.20
CA LEU A 38 5.22 5.30 2.84
C LEU A 38 4.66 4.53 1.62
N ARG A 39 3.35 4.30 1.58
CA ARG A 39 2.69 3.69 0.41
C ARG A 39 2.90 4.53 -0.85
N GLN A 40 2.68 5.84 -0.79
CA GLN A 40 2.87 6.73 -1.95
C GLN A 40 4.32 6.71 -2.46
N ARG A 41 5.31 6.74 -1.55
CA ARG A 41 6.73 6.65 -1.91
C ARG A 41 7.06 5.32 -2.56
N HIS A 42 6.53 4.22 -2.02
CA HIS A 42 6.73 2.89 -2.59
C HIS A 42 6.11 2.77 -3.97
N VAL A 43 4.87 3.24 -4.16
CA VAL A 43 4.20 3.23 -5.46
C VAL A 43 5.00 4.03 -6.49
N ALA A 44 5.46 5.23 -6.13
CA ALA A 44 6.28 6.04 -7.02
C ALA A 44 7.62 5.37 -7.40
N ALA A 45 8.24 4.63 -6.47
CA ALA A 45 9.52 3.95 -6.70
C ALA A 45 9.38 2.63 -7.48
N GLU A 46 8.39 1.80 -7.13
CA GLU A 46 8.30 0.40 -7.57
C GLU A 46 7.22 0.15 -8.64
N HIS A 47 6.23 1.04 -8.73
CA HIS A 47 5.11 0.92 -9.67
C HIS A 47 5.07 2.03 -10.72
N GLY A 48 5.95 3.04 -10.61
CA GLY A 48 5.88 4.25 -11.41
C GLY A 48 4.80 5.21 -10.89
N GLU A 49 4.82 6.47 -11.36
CA GLU A 49 3.92 7.50 -10.86
C GLU A 49 2.45 7.07 -10.95
N PRO A 50 1.67 7.11 -9.84
CA PRO A 50 0.27 6.71 -9.86
C PRO A 50 -0.67 7.74 -10.54
N TRP A 51 -0.13 8.65 -11.35
CA TRP A 51 -0.90 9.71 -12.00
C TRP A 51 -0.51 9.91 -13.47
N ARG A 52 -1.37 9.40 -14.36
CA ARG A 52 -1.75 10.04 -15.62
C ARG A 52 -3.26 9.97 -15.77
#